data_AF-A0A8I6AM17-F1
#
_entry.id   AF-A0A8I6AM17-F1
#
_cell.length_a   1.000
_cell.length_b   1.000
_cell.length_c   1.000
_cell.angle_alpha   90.00
_cell.angle_beta   90.00
_cell.angle_gamma   90.00
#
_symmetry.space_group_name_H-M   'P 1'
#
loop_
_entity.id
_entity.type
_entity.pdbx_description
1 polymer ?
#
loop_
_entity_poly.entity_id
_entity_poly.type
_entity_poly.pdbx_seq_one_letter_code
_entity_poly.pdbx_strand_id
1 'polypeptide(L)'
;MGEEKYLPELMAEKDSLDPSFVHASRLLAEEIEKFQGSDGRKEDEEKKYLDVISNKNIKLSERVLIPVKQYPKECAAILYLPAPVNSEVTHNQ
;
A
#
# COMPACT_ATOMS: atom_id res chain seq x y z
N MET A 1 -27.42 -15.31 -0.44
CA MET A 1 -28.19 -14.16 -0.97
C MET A 1 -27.57 -12.90 -0.37
N GLY A 2 -26.67 -12.22 -1.09
CA GLY A 2 -26.12 -10.93 -0.62
C GLY A 2 -24.87 -10.45 -1.37
N GLU A 3 -23.99 -11.36 -1.79
CA GLU A 3 -22.68 -10.98 -2.33
C GLU A 3 -22.74 -10.37 -3.74
N GLU A 4 -23.65 -10.83 -4.60
CA GLU A 4 -23.81 -10.33 -5.97
C GLU A 4 -24.26 -8.86 -6.04
N LYS A 5 -24.96 -8.38 -4.99
CA LYS A 5 -25.46 -7.00 -4.92
C LYS A 5 -24.49 -6.05 -4.23
N TYR A 6 -23.59 -6.59 -3.39
CA TYR A 6 -22.75 -5.81 -2.49
C TYR A 6 -21.72 -4.93 -3.23
N LEU A 7 -20.97 -5.51 -4.18
CA LEU A 7 -19.96 -4.76 -4.93
C LEU A 7 -20.59 -3.65 -5.82
N PRO A 8 -21.66 -3.91 -6.59
CA PRO A 8 -22.37 -2.84 -7.31
C PRO A 8 -22.87 -1.71 -6.39
N GLU A 9 -23.34 -2.02 -5.18
CA GLU A 9 -23.78 -1.02 -4.20
C GLU A 9 -22.62 -0.15 -3.70
N LEU A 10 -21.47 -0.75 -3.36
CA LEU A 10 -20.27 0.01 -2.94
C LEU A 10 -19.78 0.96 -4.04
N MET A 11 -19.81 0.52 -5.30
CA MET A 11 -19.43 1.36 -6.45
C MET A 11 -20.40 2.53 -6.63
N ALA A 12 -21.71 2.27 -6.55
CA ALA A 12 -22.72 3.32 -6.67
C ALA A 12 -22.65 4.33 -5.51
N GLU A 13 -22.39 3.88 -4.28
CA GLU A 13 -22.18 4.76 -3.13
C GLU A 13 -20.95 5.64 -3.34
N LYS A 14 -19.81 5.04 -3.73
CA LYS A 14 -18.57 5.79 -3.99
C LYS A 14 -18.74 6.88 -5.07
N ASP A 15 -19.50 6.60 -6.12
CA ASP A 15 -19.69 7.53 -7.24
C ASP A 15 -20.70 8.64 -6.93
N SER A 16 -21.62 8.41 -6.00
CA SER A 16 -22.61 9.41 -5.55
C SER A 16 -22.15 10.20 -4.33
N LEU A 17 -21.10 9.76 -3.64
CA LEU A 17 -20.57 10.38 -2.44
C LEU A 17 -19.91 11.73 -2.77
N ASP A 18 -20.24 12.75 -1.97
CA ASP A 18 -19.63 14.08 -2.12
C ASP A 18 -18.10 14.03 -1.86
N PRO A 19 -17.27 14.66 -2.73
CA PRO A 19 -15.81 14.60 -2.61
C PRO A 19 -15.24 15.15 -1.30
N SER A 20 -15.99 15.93 -0.52
CA SER A 20 -15.54 16.41 0.79
C SER A 20 -15.42 15.29 1.83
N PHE A 21 -16.12 14.16 1.63
CA PHE A 21 -16.03 12.99 2.50
C PHE A 21 -14.81 12.13 2.17
N VAL A 22 -13.62 12.72 2.25
CA VAL A 22 -12.34 12.11 1.88
C VAL A 22 -12.12 10.76 2.59
N HIS A 23 -12.46 10.67 3.88
CA HIS A 23 -12.27 9.45 4.64
C HIS A 23 -13.25 8.33 4.26
N ALA A 24 -14.52 8.66 4.03
CA ALA A 24 -15.51 7.67 3.61
C ALA A 24 -15.23 7.18 2.18
N SER A 25 -14.86 8.08 1.28
CA SER A 25 -14.43 7.74 -0.08
C SER A 25 -13.22 6.79 -0.08
N ARG A 26 -12.23 7.05 0.78
CA ARG A 26 -11.07 6.16 0.97
C ARG A 26 -11.47 4.76 1.46
N LEU A 27 -12.32 4.68 2.47
CA LEU A 27 -12.76 3.40 3.03
C LEU A 27 -13.57 2.57 2.02
N LEU A 28 -14.44 3.22 1.24
CA LEU A 28 -15.18 2.56 0.15
C LEU A 28 -14.22 2.01 -0.93
N ALA A 29 -13.22 2.80 -1.32
CA ALA A 29 -12.20 2.35 -2.27
C ALA A 29 -11.42 1.13 -1.76
N GLU A 30 -10.97 1.16 -0.49
CA GLU A 30 -10.28 0.03 0.14
C GLU A 30 -11.16 -1.23 0.21
N GLU A 31 -12.45 -1.09 0.49
CA GLU A 31 -13.36 -2.24 0.54
C GLU A 31 -13.61 -2.82 -0.85
N ILE A 32 -13.81 -1.98 -1.87
CA ILE A 32 -13.92 -2.41 -3.27
C ILE A 32 -12.65 -3.15 -3.72
N GLU A 33 -11.47 -2.66 -3.35
CA GLU A 33 -10.17 -3.29 -3.69
C GLU A 33 -10.03 -4.69 -3.07
N LYS A 34 -10.52 -4.93 -1.85
CA LYS A 34 -10.49 -6.27 -1.24
C LYS A 34 -11.30 -7.30 -2.02
N PHE A 35 -12.38 -6.89 -2.69
CA PHE A 35 -13.20 -7.78 -3.52
C PHE A 35 -12.55 -8.05 -4.87
N GLN A 36 -11.92 -7.04 -5.48
CA GLN A 36 -11.24 -7.18 -6.77
C GLN A 36 -9.87 -7.88 -6.62
N GLY A 37 -9.22 -7.71 -5.49
CA GLY A 37 -7.91 -8.26 -5.15
C GLY A 37 -7.98 -9.45 -4.20
N SER A 38 -8.92 -10.39 -4.42
CA SER A 38 -9.16 -11.57 -3.59
C SER A 38 -8.00 -12.58 -3.49
N ASP A 39 -6.74 -12.14 -3.61
CA ASP A 39 -5.52 -12.82 -3.17
C ASP A 39 -5.03 -12.35 -1.79
N GLY A 40 -5.48 -11.18 -1.31
CA GLY A 40 -4.87 -10.51 -0.14
C GLY A 40 -5.07 -11.17 1.24
N ARG A 41 -5.86 -12.24 1.38
CA ARG A 41 -5.97 -12.98 2.66
C ARG A 41 -5.15 -14.27 2.71
N LYS A 42 -4.75 -14.81 1.56
CA LYS A 42 -3.91 -16.03 1.50
C LYS A 42 -2.43 -15.71 1.30
N GLU A 43 -2.11 -14.58 0.68
CA GLU A 43 -0.73 -14.20 0.39
C GLU A 43 0.13 -13.91 1.64
N ASP A 44 -0.45 -13.43 2.75
CA ASP A 44 0.32 -13.09 3.95
C ASP A 44 0.94 -14.33 4.63
N GLU A 45 0.31 -15.50 4.50
CA GLU A 45 0.88 -16.76 4.99
C GLU A 45 1.95 -17.32 4.05
N GLU A 46 1.77 -17.21 2.73
CA GLU A 46 2.74 -17.70 1.74
C GLU A 46 4.01 -16.83 1.65
N LYS A 47 3.90 -15.51 1.86
CA LYS A 47 5.06 -14.59 1.85
C LYS A 47 5.89 -14.63 3.13
N LYS A 48 5.44 -15.37 4.16
CA LYS A 48 6.15 -15.46 5.45
C LYS A 48 7.44 -16.27 5.36
N TYR A 49 7.53 -17.23 4.43
CA TYR A 49 8.70 -18.10 4.29
C TYR A 49 9.41 -17.87 2.95
N LEU A 50 10.73 -17.75 3.01
CA LEU A 50 11.57 -17.60 1.83
C LEU A 50 11.98 -18.99 1.31
N ASP A 51 11.70 -19.26 0.04
CA ASP A 51 12.34 -20.37 -0.67
C ASP A 51 13.76 -19.99 -1.07
N VAL A 52 14.72 -20.49 -0.31
CA VAL A 52 16.15 -20.21 -0.47
C VAL A 52 16.79 -20.90 -1.68
N ILE A 53 16.11 -21.86 -2.32
CA ILE A 53 16.64 -22.60 -3.48
C ILE A 53 16.37 -21.83 -4.78
N SER A 54 15.22 -21.15 -4.88
CA SER A 54 14.79 -20.49 -6.11
C SER A 54 15.36 -19.09 -6.33
N ASN A 55 16.10 -18.50 -5.38
CA ASN A 55 16.76 -17.19 -5.51
C ASN A 55 15.85 -16.07 -6.06
N LYS A 56 14.57 -16.05 -5.64
CA LYS A 56 13.61 -15.03 -6.06
C LYS A 56 13.92 -13.68 -5.39
N ASN A 57 13.67 -12.57 -6.09
CA ASN A 57 13.79 -11.23 -5.51
C ASN A 57 12.79 -11.03 -4.36
N ILE A 58 13.27 -10.50 -3.25
CA ILE A 58 12.49 -10.16 -2.07
C ILE A 58 12.28 -8.64 -1.98
N LYS A 59 11.09 -8.22 -1.54
CA LYS A 59 10.78 -6.82 -1.21
C LYS A 59 10.86 -6.67 0.31
N LEU A 60 11.79 -5.86 0.80
CA LEU A 60 11.92 -5.51 2.21
C LEU A 60 11.65 -4.02 2.40
N SER A 61 10.87 -3.67 3.42
CA SER A 61 10.57 -2.29 3.77
C SER A 61 10.54 -2.15 5.28
N GLU A 62 11.31 -1.21 5.82
CA GLU A 62 11.34 -0.90 7.25
C GLU A 62 10.86 0.54 7.48
N ARG A 63 10.02 0.73 8.49
CA ARG A 63 9.55 2.06 8.91
C ARG A 63 10.39 2.53 10.09
N VAL A 64 11.22 3.55 9.88
CA VAL A 64 12.07 4.14 10.93
C VAL A 64 11.43 5.43 11.45
N LEU A 65 11.48 5.62 12.78
CA LEU A 65 10.95 6.82 13.41
C LEU A 65 11.90 8.01 13.20
N ILE A 66 11.35 9.13 12.73
CA ILE A 66 12.08 10.40 12.64
C ILE A 66 11.82 11.20 13.94
N PRO A 67 12.85 11.66 14.67
CA PRO A 67 12.72 12.31 15.97
C PRO A 67 12.27 13.79 15.86
N VAL A 68 11.15 14.03 15.19
CA VAL A 68 10.60 15.37 14.89
C VAL A 68 10.36 16.24 16.12
N LYS A 69 10.13 15.61 17.28
CA LYS A 69 9.94 16.32 18.56
C LYS A 69 11.24 16.89 19.14
N GLN A 70 12.36 16.23 18.88
CA GLN A 70 13.67 16.65 19.40
C GLN A 70 14.39 17.58 18.43
N TYR A 71 14.25 17.34 17.12
CA TYR A 71 14.96 18.10 16.07
C TYR A 71 14.03 18.52 14.92
N PRO A 72 13.04 19.41 15.15
CA PRO A 72 12.02 19.74 14.16
C PRO A 72 12.58 20.35 12.87
N LYS A 73 13.66 21.14 12.93
CA LYS A 73 14.27 21.81 11.78
C LYS A 73 15.07 20.85 10.89
N GLU A 74 15.84 19.96 11.50
CA GLU A 74 16.66 18.98 10.77
C GLU A 74 15.80 17.87 10.15
N CYS A 75 14.70 17.50 10.81
CA CYS A 75 13.75 16.52 10.27
C CYS A 75 13.01 17.03 9.02
N ALA A 76 12.79 18.34 8.89
CA ALA A 76 12.20 18.91 7.68
C ALA A 76 13.10 18.69 6.46
N ALA A 77 14.42 18.70 6.61
CA ALA A 77 15.33 18.40 5.49
C ALA A 77 15.17 16.94 5.02
N ILE A 78 15.00 15.99 5.94
CA ILE A 78 14.82 14.56 5.60
C ILE A 78 13.49 14.31 4.87
N LEU A 79 12.40 14.97 5.32
CA LEU A 79 11.07 14.77 4.74
C LEU A 79 10.85 15.46 3.39
N TYR A 80 11.63 16.49 3.07
CA TYR A 80 11.46 17.31 1.87
C TYR A 80 12.56 17.11 0.82
N LEU A 81 13.51 16.18 1.04
CA LEU A 81 14.42 15.77 -0.02
C LEU A 81 13.66 14.95 -1.07
N PRO A 82 13.73 15.31 -2.37
CA PRO A 82 13.13 14.51 -3.43
C PRO A 82 13.75 13.11 -3.42
N ALA A 83 12.91 12.08 -3.54
CA ALA A 83 13.35 10.70 -3.55
C ALA A 83 14.45 10.49 -4.62
N PRO A 84 15.53 9.75 -4.32
CA PRO A 84 16.53 9.44 -5.32
C PRO A 84 15.90 8.63 -6.46
N VAL A 85 16.14 9.06 -7.70
CA VAL A 85 15.79 8.30 -8.89
C VAL A 85 16.63 7.03 -8.87
N ASN A 86 15.99 5.87 -8.69
CA ASN A 86 16.66 4.57 -8.68
C ASN A 86 17.38 4.37 -10.02
N SER A 87 18.72 4.46 -10.03
CA SER A 87 19.52 3.91 -11.12
C SER A 87 19.52 2.39 -10.99
N GLU A 88 18.88 1.70 -11.93
CA GLU A 88 18.95 0.24 -12.04
C GLU A 88 20.42 -0.17 -12.20
N VAL A 89 20.96 -0.87 -11.19
CA VAL A 89 22.25 -1.55 -11.32
C VAL A 89 21.96 -2.90 -11.96
N THR A 90 22.05 -2.97 -13.29
CA THR A 90 22.12 -4.26 -14.00
C THR A 90 23.45 -4.92 -13.64
N HIS A 91 23.40 -5.96 -12.82
CA HIS A 91 24.54 -6.84 -12.59
C HIS A 91 24.64 -7.78 -13.81
N ASN A 92 25.60 -7.53 -14.70
CA ASN A 92 25.95 -8.45 -15.77
C ASN A 92 26.54 -9.74 -15.17
N GLN A 93 25.98 -10.89 -15.54
CA GLN A 93 26.70 -12.14 -15.72
C GLN A 93 26.37 -12.69 -17.10
#